data_AF-A0A3B8J4J1-F1
#
_entry.id   AF-A0A3B8J4J1-F1
#
_cell.length_a   1.000
_cell.length_b   1.000
_cell.length_c   1.000
_cell.angle_alpha   90.00
_cell.angle_beta   90.00
_cell.angle_gamma   90.00
#
_symmetry.space_group_name_H-M   'P 1'
#
loop_
_entity.id
_entity.type
_entity.pdbx_description
1 polymer ?
#
loop_
_entity_poly.entity_id
_entity_poly.type
_entity_poly.pdbx_seq_one_letter_code
_entity_poly.pdbx_strand_id
1 'polypeptide(L)' 'MGMDGRTIETVVVNASEGSARVQQSISLQALSPGLYFINVTSGKQTLSQMVVKE' A
#
# COMPACT_ATOMS: atom_id res chain seq x y z
N MET A 1 15.80 -2.81 14.27
CA MET A 1 15.84 -1.44 13.72
C MET A 1 14.47 -1.17 13.14
N GLY A 2 13.61 -0.46 13.87
CA GLY A 2 12.27 -0.15 13.41
C GLY A 2 12.33 0.95 12.35
N MET A 3 11.73 0.71 11.18
CA MET A 3 11.40 1.81 10.28
C MET A 3 10.22 2.54 10.93
N ASP A 4 10.47 3.67 11.60
CA ASP A 4 9.42 4.58 12.11
C ASP A 4 8.74 5.31 10.94
N GLY A 5 8.10 4.55 10.05
CA GLY A 5 7.26 5.08 8.99
C GLY A 5 5.89 5.45 9.55
N ARG A 6 5.43 6.68 9.30
CA ARG A 6 4.04 7.07 9.58
C ARG A 6 3.13 6.52 8.47
N THR A 7 2.09 5.77 8.83
CA THR A 7 1.03 5.41 7.87
C THR A 7 0.30 6.67 7.44
N ILE A 8 0.29 6.93 6.13
CA ILE A 8 -0.35 8.11 5.53
C ILE A 8 -1.78 7.80 5.12
N GLU A 9 -1.99 6.62 4.53
CA GLU A 9 -3.29 6.16 4.05
C GLU A 9 -3.42 4.65 4.31
N THR A 10 -4.65 4.20 4.56
CA THR A 10 -4.98 2.76 4.64
C THR A 10 -6.21 2.52 3.78
N VAL A 11 -6.07 1.67 2.77
CA VAL A 11 -7.16 1.27 1.88
C VAL A 11 -7.54 -0.16 2.21
N VAL A 12 -8.80 -0.37 2.61
CA VAL A 12 -9.36 -1.70 2.83
C VAL A 12 -10.13 -2.11 1.58
N VAL A 13 -9.74 -3.24 1.00
CA VAL A 13 -10.35 -3.77 -0.22
C VAL A 13 -11.11 -5.04 0.13
N ASN A 14 -12.43 -5.03 -0.07
CA ASN A 14 -13.26 -6.21 0.09
C ASN A 14 -13.28 -6.99 -1.22
N ALA A 15 -12.55 -8.10 -1.27
CA ALA A 15 -12.63 -9.05 -2.38
C ALA A 15 -13.78 -10.03 -2.12
N SER A 16 -14.74 -10.11 -3.04
CA SER A 16 -15.80 -11.14 -2.97
C SER A 16 -15.19 -12.53 -3.17
N GLU A 17 -15.74 -13.55 -2.49
CA GLU A 17 -15.35 -14.94 -2.73
C GLU A 17 -15.41 -15.28 -4.23
N GLY A 18 -14.31 -15.83 -4.75
CA GLY A 18 -14.15 -16.15 -6.18
C GLY A 18 -13.48 -15.06 -7.04
N SER A 19 -13.16 -13.89 -6.47
CA SER A 19 -12.41 -12.85 -7.20
C SER A 19 -10.95 -13.27 -7.41
N ALA A 20 -10.57 -13.59 -8.64
CA ALA A 20 -9.21 -14.00 -8.99
C ALA A 20 -8.17 -12.86 -8.82
N ARG A 21 -8.60 -11.60 -8.95
CA ARG A 21 -7.74 -10.41 -8.80
C ARG A 21 -8.60 -9.20 -8.43
N VAL A 22 -8.08 -8.37 -7.53
CA VAL A 22 -8.61 -7.01 -7.31
C VAL A 22 -7.58 -5.99 -7.76
N GLN A 23 -8.04 -4.95 -8.44
CA GLN A 23 -7.21 -3.84 -8.87
C GLN A 23 -7.64 -2.58 -8.12
N GLN A 24 -6.69 -1.97 -7.42
CA GLN A 24 -6.88 -0.70 -6.71
C GLN A 24 -5.78 0.27 -7.12
N SER A 25 -6.15 1.51 -7.42
CA SER A 25 -5.21 2.59 -7.68
C SER A 25 -5.10 3.49 -6.46
N ILE A 26 -3.88 3.90 -6.13
CA ILE A 26 -3.57 4.83 -5.05
C ILE A 26 -2.93 6.07 -5.69
N SER A 27 -3.50 7.24 -5.47
CA SER A 27 -2.95 8.49 -6.00
C SER A 27 -1.91 9.04 -5.05
N LEU A 28 -0.66 9.12 -5.50
CA LEU A 28 0.43 9.69 -4.71
C LEU A 28 0.53 11.21 -4.86
N GLN A 29 -0.33 11.86 -5.67
CA GLN A 29 -0.15 13.26 -6.09
C GLN A 29 -0.10 14.27 -4.94
N ALA A 30 -0.86 14.04 -3.86
CA ALA A 30 -0.90 14.94 -2.70
C ALA A 30 0.27 14.74 -1.71
N LEU A 31 1.10 13.71 -1.90
CA LEU A 31 2.26 13.44 -1.04
C LEU A 31 3.44 14.34 -1.40
N SER A 32 4.29 14.70 -0.44
CA SER A 32 5.53 15.40 -0.76
C SER A 32 6.51 14.49 -1.53
N PRO A 33 7.50 15.02 -2.27
CA PRO A 33 8.59 14.21 -2.79
C PRO A 33 9.28 13.42 -1.67
N GLY A 34 9.63 12.15 -1.92
CA GLY A 34 10.25 11.29 -0.91
C GLY A 34 10.13 9.79 -1.17
N LEU A 35 10.61 9.02 -0.20
CA LEU A 35 10.53 7.56 -0.20
C LEU A 35 9.28 7.10 0.53
N TYR A 36 8.50 6.24 -0.13
CA TYR A 36 7.26 5.68 0.40
C TYR A 36 7.31 4.16 0.35
N PHE A 37 6.61 3.52 1.29
CA PHE A 37 6.43 2.08 1.31
C PHE A 37 4.95 1.76 1.19
N ILE A 38 4.61 0.95 0.19
CA ILE A 38 3.26 0.40 0.01
C ILE A 38 3.27 -1.00 0.62
N ASN A 39 2.45 -1.21 1.65
CA ASN A 39 2.26 -2.50 2.29
C ASN A 39 0.88 -3.07 1.91
N VAL A 40 0.87 -4.17 1.18
CA VAL A 40 -0.35 -4.90 0.82
C VAL A 40 -0.44 -6.13 1.70
N THR A 41 -1.46 -6.20 2.55
CA THR A 41 -1.70 -7.36 3.41
C THR A 41 -2.95 -8.10 2.96
N SER A 42 -2.80 -9.40 2.71
CA SER A 42 -3.89 -10.31 2.37
C SER A 42 -3.83 -11.54 3.27
N GLY A 43 -4.80 -11.65 4.18
CA GLY A 43 -4.80 -12.67 5.22
C GLY A 43 -3.56 -12.57 6.12
N LYS A 44 -2.69 -13.60 6.07
CA LYS A 44 -1.44 -13.65 6.85
C LYS A 44 -0.20 -13.22 6.06
N GLN A 45 -0.36 -12.84 4.80
CA GLN A 45 0.74 -12.47 3.92
C GLN A 45 0.79 -10.95 3.79
N THR A 46 2.00 -10.40 3.89
CA THR A 46 2.26 -8.98 3.63
C THR A 46 3.33 -8.86 2.56
N LEU A 47 3.05 -8.05 1.55
CA LEU A 47 4.00 -7.63 0.53
C LEU A 47 4.30 -6.16 0.73
N SER A 48 5.58 -5.81 0.65
CA SER A 48 6.06 -4.44 0.82
C SER A 48 6.80 -4.02 -0.44
N GLN A 49 6.46 -2.86 -0.99
CA GLN A 49 7.13 -2.26 -2.14
C GLN A 49 7.55 -0.83 -1.82
N MET A 50 8.81 -0.51 -2.10
CA MET A 50 9.31 0.87 -2.02
C MET A 50 8.98 1.62 -3.31
N VAL A 51 8.47 2.83 -3.18
CA VAL A 51 8.16 3.75 -4.28
C VAL A 51 8.84 5.08 -4.01
N VAL A 52 9.54 5.60 -5.01
CA VAL A 52 10.15 6.93 -4.97
C VAL A 52 9.19 7.90 -5.63
N LYS A 53 8.76 8.93 -4.91
CA LYS A 53 8.02 10.05 -5.49
C LYS A 53 8.98 11.21 -5.72
N GLU A 54 9.07 11.64 -6.97
CA GLU A 54 9.80 12.85 -7.40
C GLU A 54 9.01 14.13 -7.12
#